data_AF-A0A2P2JM20-F1
#
_entry.id   AF-A0A2P2JM20-F1
#
_cell.length_a   1.000
_cell.length_b   1.000
_cell.length_c   1.000
_cell.angle_alpha   90.00
_cell.angle_beta   90.00
_cell.angle_gamma   90.00
#
_symmetry.space_group_name_H-M   'P 1'
#
loop_
_entity.id
_entity.type
_entity.pdbx_description
1 polymer ?
#
loop_
_entity_poly.entity_id
_entity_poly.type
_entity_poly.pdbx_seq_one_letter_code
_entity_poly.pdbx_strand_id
1 'polypeptide(L)'
;MAAAEIVTGDRYLEKLVKFVEKQAGGLIEGALALKLNPAGLHYVHSRLDALHELESLLAGAPVDYLRAYVSDLGDHRALEQLRRILRLLTTLKVVSVLPPPLRDPTPLSLLPFGRLRVLELRGCDLSTSAARGLLELRHTLEKIICHNSTDALRHVFASRIAEIRDSPNWNRLSFVSCPCNRLVLMDESLQLLPAVETLDLSRNKLEKVDNLRKCTKLKHLDLGFNHLRTVTPFSEVRILHTVSIGVKVHVICLL
;
A
#
# COMPACT_ATOMS: atom_id res chain seq x y z
N MET A 1 -15.19 -28.14 -1.36
CA MET A 1 -14.33 -27.20 -0.58
C MET A 1 -12.94 -27.81 -0.50
N ALA A 2 -12.04 -27.44 -1.41
CA ALA A 2 -10.66 -27.90 -1.35
C ALA A 2 -9.98 -27.22 -0.16
N ALA A 3 -9.54 -28.01 0.82
CA ALA A 3 -8.73 -27.53 1.93
C ALA A 3 -7.47 -26.87 1.34
N ALA A 4 -7.28 -25.58 1.59
CA ALA A 4 -6.04 -24.90 1.22
C ALA A 4 -4.92 -25.55 2.04
N GLU A 5 -4.07 -26.35 1.39
CA GLU A 5 -2.86 -26.88 2.00
C GLU A 5 -2.11 -25.73 2.67
N ILE A 6 -1.78 -25.90 3.95
CA ILE A 6 -0.88 -24.98 4.66
C ILE A 6 0.48 -25.13 3.97
N VAL A 7 0.79 -24.22 3.06
CA VAL A 7 2.05 -24.22 2.35
C VAL A 7 3.13 -23.77 3.34
N THR A 8 4.06 -24.65 3.67
CA THR A 8 5.26 -24.33 4.45
C THR A 8 6.11 -23.27 3.74
N GLY A 9 6.95 -22.53 4.48
CA GLY A 9 7.70 -21.37 3.96
C GLY A 9 8.45 -21.65 2.65
N ASP A 10 9.24 -22.72 2.58
CA ASP A 10 10.06 -23.01 1.40
C ASP A 10 9.22 -23.41 0.18
N ARG A 11 8.16 -24.22 0.40
CA ARG A 11 7.19 -24.56 -0.65
C ARG A 11 6.43 -23.34 -1.15
N TYR A 12 6.22 -22.34 -0.30
CA TYR A 12 5.56 -21.09 -0.69
C TYR A 12 6.46 -20.29 -1.63
N LEU A 13 7.74 -20.16 -1.29
CA LEU A 13 8.71 -19.47 -2.13
C LEU A 13 8.87 -20.15 -3.49
N GLU A 14 9.03 -21.47 -3.54
CA GLU A 14 9.14 -22.20 -4.80
C GLU A 14 7.91 -22.01 -5.71
N LYS A 15 6.71 -22.09 -5.12
CA LYS A 15 5.46 -21.84 -5.86
C LYS A 15 5.38 -20.40 -6.35
N LEU A 16 5.79 -19.43 -5.53
CA LEU A 16 5.80 -18.02 -5.89
C LEU A 16 6.78 -17.73 -7.03
N VAL A 17 8.01 -18.24 -6.95
CA VAL A 17 9.02 -18.08 -8.01
C VAL A 17 8.48 -18.63 -9.33
N LYS A 18 8.02 -19.89 -9.35
CA LYS A 18 7.45 -20.52 -10.55
C LYS A 18 6.27 -19.73 -11.13
N PHE A 19 5.42 -19.18 -10.26
CA PHE A 19 4.30 -18.34 -10.68
C PHE A 19 4.76 -17.03 -11.32
N VAL A 20 5.68 -16.33 -10.66
CA VAL A 20 6.21 -15.03 -11.10
C VAL A 20 6.99 -15.18 -12.40
N GLU A 21 7.76 -16.26 -12.57
CA GLU A 21 8.48 -16.58 -13.80
C GLU A 21 7.54 -16.82 -14.98
N LYS A 22 6.50 -17.65 -14.77
CA LYS A 22 5.53 -17.97 -15.82
C LYS A 22 4.73 -16.75 -16.28
N GLN A 23 4.50 -15.79 -15.39
CA GLN A 23 3.65 -14.61 -15.63
C GLN A 23 4.45 -13.31 -15.73
N ALA A 24 5.79 -13.37 -15.88
CA ALA A 24 6.67 -12.22 -15.77
C ALA A 24 6.29 -11.08 -16.73
N GLY A 25 6.02 -11.39 -18.00
CA GLY A 25 5.60 -10.39 -19.00
C GLY A 25 4.36 -9.62 -18.58
N GLY A 26 3.27 -10.35 -18.26
CA GLY A 26 2.01 -9.71 -17.85
C GLY A 26 2.11 -8.95 -16.52
N LEU A 27 2.95 -9.40 -15.60
CA LEU A 27 3.19 -8.74 -14.32
C LEU A 27 4.02 -7.44 -14.46
N ILE A 28 4.99 -7.43 -15.38
CA ILE A 28 5.84 -6.26 -15.66
C ILE A 28 5.06 -5.22 -16.49
N GLU A 29 4.31 -5.66 -17.50
CA GLU A 29 3.46 -4.78 -18.32
C GLU A 29 2.25 -4.22 -17.55
N GLY A 30 1.90 -4.83 -16.41
CA GLY A 30 0.78 -4.41 -15.57
C GLY A 30 -0.58 -4.97 -15.98
N ALA A 31 -0.60 -5.92 -16.92
CA ALA A 31 -1.79 -6.69 -17.28
C ALA A 31 -2.25 -7.62 -16.13
N LEU A 32 -1.29 -8.10 -15.32
CA LEU A 32 -1.53 -8.94 -14.17
C LEU A 32 -1.10 -8.23 -12.88
N ALA A 33 -1.83 -8.51 -11.81
CA ALA A 33 -1.52 -8.02 -10.48
C ALA A 33 -0.94 -9.14 -9.62
N LEU A 34 0.24 -8.94 -9.03
CA LEU A 34 0.77 -9.90 -8.06
C LEU A 34 -0.06 -9.81 -6.77
N LYS A 35 -0.70 -10.90 -6.38
CA LYS A 35 -1.49 -10.99 -5.15
C LYS A 35 -0.75 -11.80 -4.09
N LEU A 36 -0.47 -11.18 -2.95
CA LEU A 36 0.19 -11.80 -1.80
C LEU A 36 -0.66 -11.59 -0.53
N ASN A 37 -0.48 -12.45 0.46
CA ASN A 37 -0.94 -12.18 1.83
C ASN A 37 0.18 -11.47 2.63
N PRO A 38 -0.13 -10.78 3.74
CA PRO A 38 0.86 -10.09 4.56
C PRO A 38 1.99 -11.02 5.05
N ALA A 39 1.63 -12.19 5.57
CA ALA A 39 2.59 -13.21 6.03
C ALA A 39 3.57 -13.66 4.93
N GLY A 40 3.06 -13.92 3.73
CA GLY A 40 3.87 -14.34 2.59
C GLY A 40 4.76 -13.21 2.07
N LEU A 41 4.27 -11.96 2.07
CA LEU A 41 5.10 -10.81 1.73
C LEU A 41 6.24 -10.61 2.75
N HIS A 42 5.95 -10.74 4.04
CA HIS A 42 6.95 -10.65 5.10
C HIS A 42 8.00 -11.76 4.99
N TYR A 43 7.56 -12.99 4.71
CA TYR A 43 8.48 -14.11 4.49
C TYR A 43 9.39 -13.86 3.28
N VAL A 44 8.84 -13.40 2.14
CA VAL A 44 9.65 -13.02 0.96
C VAL A 44 10.66 -11.93 1.30
N HIS A 45 10.25 -10.90 2.06
CA HIS A 45 11.16 -9.86 2.50
C HIS A 45 12.30 -10.42 3.36
N SER A 46 11.99 -11.26 4.36
CA SER A 46 13.01 -11.88 5.22
C SER A 46 14.02 -12.71 4.42
N ARG A 47 13.57 -13.42 3.38
CA ARG A 47 14.46 -14.19 2.50
C ARG A 47 15.33 -13.30 1.61
N LEU A 48 14.79 -12.20 1.10
CA LEU A 48 15.56 -11.22 0.32
C LEU A 48 16.56 -10.45 1.18
N ASP A 49 16.22 -10.20 2.44
CA ASP A 49 17.12 -9.54 3.40
C ASP A 49 18.29 -10.45 3.77
N ALA A 50 18.02 -11.73 4.08
CA ALA A 50 19.07 -12.74 4.28
C ALA A 50 19.99 -12.88 3.05
N LEU A 51 19.44 -12.81 1.84
CA LEU A 51 20.25 -12.80 0.61
C LEU A 51 21.15 -11.57 0.53
N HIS A 52 20.63 -10.39 0.88
CA HIS A 52 21.42 -9.16 0.89
C HIS A 52 22.52 -9.17 1.96
N GLU A 53 22.24 -9.70 3.15
CA GLU A 53 23.23 -9.89 4.22
C GLU A 53 24.36 -10.83 3.77
N LEU A 54 24.03 -11.95 3.11
CA LEU A 54 25.03 -12.86 2.55
C LEU A 54 25.90 -12.15 1.49
N GLU A 55 25.29 -11.42 0.55
CA GLU A 55 26.01 -10.63 -0.46
C GLU A 55 26.99 -9.63 0.18
N SER A 56 26.59 -8.99 1.29
CA SER A 56 27.43 -8.06 2.03
C SER A 56 28.57 -8.74 2.79
N LEU A 57 28.37 -9.95 3.30
CA LEU A 57 29.36 -10.72 4.08
C LEU A 57 30.42 -11.40 3.20
N LEU A 58 30.09 -11.70 1.94
CA LEU A 58 31.04 -12.24 0.96
C LEU A 58 32.24 -11.31 0.70
N ALA A 59 32.19 -10.06 1.14
CA ALA A 59 33.31 -9.12 1.12
C ALA A 59 34.36 -9.34 2.25
N GLY A 60 34.26 -10.39 3.07
CA GLY A 60 35.29 -10.68 4.09
C GLY A 60 35.05 -11.84 5.07
N ALA A 61 34.00 -12.65 4.92
CA ALA A 61 33.65 -13.70 5.89
C ALA A 61 34.41 -15.05 5.69
N PRO A 62 34.67 -15.81 6.77
CA PRO A 62 35.22 -17.17 6.69
C PRO A 62 34.32 -18.15 5.90
N VAL A 63 34.95 -19.06 5.15
CA VAL A 63 34.28 -19.98 4.19
C VAL A 63 33.26 -20.92 4.85
N ASP A 64 33.48 -21.36 6.09
CA ASP A 64 32.56 -22.28 6.78
C ASP A 64 31.27 -21.61 7.26
N TYR A 65 31.34 -20.31 7.61
CA TYR A 65 30.15 -19.50 7.91
C TYR A 65 29.28 -19.30 6.66
N LEU A 66 29.93 -19.09 5.51
CA LEU A 66 29.23 -18.95 4.23
C LEU A 66 28.54 -20.26 3.81
N ARG A 67 29.14 -21.43 4.05
CA ARG A 67 28.55 -22.74 3.72
C ARG A 67 27.25 -23.04 4.48
N ALA A 68 27.20 -22.74 5.78
CA ALA A 68 26.00 -22.93 6.58
C ALA A 68 24.86 -22.01 6.11
N TYR A 69 25.16 -20.73 5.88
CA TYR A 69 24.17 -19.73 5.46
C TYR A 69 23.66 -19.96 4.03
N VAL A 70 24.54 -20.39 3.10
CA VAL A 70 24.16 -20.79 1.73
C VAL A 70 23.25 -22.02 1.72
N SER A 71 23.45 -22.96 2.66
CA SER A 71 22.58 -24.14 2.78
C SER A 71 21.18 -23.75 3.27
N ASP A 72 21.08 -22.78 4.19
CA ASP A 72 19.81 -22.24 4.69
C ASP A 72 19.09 -21.31 3.70
N LEU A 73 19.82 -20.67 2.78
CA LEU A 73 19.24 -19.81 1.72
C LEU A 73 18.51 -20.60 0.63
N GLY A 74 18.73 -21.91 0.54
CA GLY A 74 18.14 -22.75 -0.50
C GLY A 74 18.55 -22.29 -1.89
N ASP A 75 17.60 -22.19 -2.82
CA ASP A 75 17.89 -21.82 -4.21
C ASP A 75 18.15 -20.31 -4.38
N HIS A 76 19.41 -19.92 -4.16
CA HIS A 76 19.90 -18.55 -4.36
C HIS A 76 19.54 -17.94 -5.73
N ARG A 77 19.51 -18.75 -6.80
CA ARG A 77 19.21 -18.26 -8.16
C ARG A 77 17.74 -17.88 -8.29
N ALA A 78 16.86 -18.69 -7.73
CA ALA A 78 15.43 -18.43 -7.69
C ALA A 78 15.11 -17.14 -6.92
N LEU A 79 15.79 -16.89 -5.79
CA LEU A 79 15.63 -15.65 -5.01
C LEU A 79 16.15 -14.42 -5.75
N GLU A 80 17.31 -14.50 -6.41
CA GLU A 80 17.84 -13.43 -7.26
C GLU A 80 16.88 -13.07 -8.41
N GLN A 81 16.35 -14.09 -9.06
CA GLN A 81 15.39 -13.91 -10.15
C GLN A 81 14.09 -13.29 -9.64
N LEU A 82 13.59 -13.75 -8.50
CA LEU A 82 12.44 -13.14 -7.83
C LEU A 82 12.72 -11.66 -7.52
N ARG A 83 13.86 -11.33 -6.90
CA ARG A 83 14.28 -9.95 -6.60
C ARG A 83 14.21 -9.05 -7.84
N ARG A 84 14.75 -9.54 -8.97
CA ARG A 84 14.75 -8.80 -10.25
C ARG A 84 13.34 -8.54 -10.78
N ILE A 85 12.47 -9.56 -10.75
CA ILE A 85 11.10 -9.42 -11.25
C ILE A 85 10.29 -8.51 -10.32
N LEU A 86 10.38 -8.70 -8.99
CA LEU A 86 9.70 -7.86 -8.00
C LEU A 86 10.03 -6.36 -8.17
N ARG A 87 11.29 -6.05 -8.48
CA ARG A 87 11.74 -4.66 -8.71
C ARG A 87 11.06 -4.00 -9.92
N LEU A 88 10.65 -4.80 -10.91
CA LEU A 88 10.02 -4.34 -12.15
C LEU A 88 8.49 -4.36 -12.09
N LEU A 89 7.89 -4.91 -11.03
CA LEU A 89 6.45 -5.00 -10.90
C LEU A 89 5.79 -3.62 -10.84
N THR A 90 4.66 -3.53 -11.54
CA THR A 90 3.85 -2.31 -11.61
C THR A 90 2.61 -2.40 -10.73
N THR A 91 2.08 -3.59 -10.47
CA THR A 91 0.84 -3.77 -9.69
C THR A 91 1.00 -4.82 -8.60
N LEU A 92 0.75 -4.43 -7.35
CA LEU A 92 0.77 -5.29 -6.16
C LEU A 92 -0.55 -5.21 -5.40
N LYS A 93 -1.05 -6.38 -4.98
CA LYS A 93 -2.21 -6.52 -4.11
C LYS A 93 -1.83 -7.34 -2.88
N VAL A 94 -1.85 -6.72 -1.71
CA VAL A 94 -1.68 -7.40 -0.42
C VAL A 94 -3.04 -7.54 0.23
N VAL A 95 -3.49 -8.78 0.40
CA VAL A 95 -4.83 -9.09 0.93
C VAL A 95 -4.69 -10.02 2.12
N SER A 96 -5.08 -9.53 3.29
CA SER A 96 -5.18 -10.34 4.50
C SER A 96 -6.20 -11.46 4.34
N VAL A 97 -5.89 -12.61 4.95
CA VAL A 97 -6.79 -13.78 5.01
C VAL A 97 -7.71 -13.69 6.24
N LEU A 98 -7.44 -12.77 7.17
CA LEU A 98 -8.23 -12.61 8.38
C LEU A 98 -9.63 -12.05 8.06
N PRO A 99 -10.67 -12.51 8.77
CA PRO A 99 -12.02 -12.02 8.57
C PRO A 99 -12.16 -10.55 9.03
N PRO A 100 -12.88 -9.69 8.28
CA PRO A 100 -13.22 -8.35 8.76
C PRO A 100 -14.00 -8.43 10.07
N PRO A 101 -13.76 -7.55 11.06
CA PRO A 101 -13.00 -6.30 10.98
C PRO A 101 -11.54 -6.42 11.46
N LEU A 102 -11.01 -7.63 11.66
CA LEU A 102 -9.62 -7.83 12.09
C LEU A 102 -8.65 -7.33 11.02
N ARG A 103 -7.50 -6.84 11.49
CA ARG A 103 -6.37 -6.43 10.64
C ARG A 103 -5.19 -7.35 10.93
N ASP A 104 -4.45 -7.68 9.89
CA ASP A 104 -3.23 -8.47 10.00
C ASP A 104 -2.10 -7.58 10.51
N PRO A 105 -1.53 -7.85 11.70
CA PRO A 105 -0.47 -7.04 12.28
C PRO A 105 0.91 -7.30 11.65
N THR A 106 1.01 -8.23 10.70
CA THR A 106 2.28 -8.57 10.06
C THR A 106 2.91 -7.34 9.40
N PRO A 107 4.18 -7.00 9.73
CA PRO A 107 4.83 -5.82 9.17
C PRO A 107 5.02 -5.97 7.66
N LEU A 108 4.64 -4.92 6.93
CA LEU A 108 4.76 -4.88 5.48
C LEU A 108 6.08 -4.24 5.07
N SER A 109 6.75 -4.86 4.09
CA SER A 109 7.92 -4.30 3.43
C SER A 109 7.70 -4.23 1.93
N LEU A 110 7.75 -3.01 1.41
CA LEU A 110 7.61 -2.68 0.00
C LEU A 110 8.96 -2.32 -0.65
N LEU A 111 10.07 -2.41 0.10
CA LEU A 111 11.43 -2.17 -0.39
C LEU A 111 11.80 -2.98 -1.65
N PRO A 112 11.36 -4.25 -1.82
CA PRO A 112 11.69 -5.00 -3.03
C PRO A 112 11.10 -4.41 -4.32
N PHE A 113 10.10 -3.54 -4.22
CA PHE A 113 9.35 -3.05 -5.39
C PHE A 113 9.77 -1.62 -5.76
N GLY A 114 10.46 -1.46 -6.89
CA GLY A 114 10.96 -0.14 -7.30
C GLY A 114 10.06 0.62 -8.28
N ARG A 115 9.11 -0.05 -8.94
CA ARG A 115 8.34 0.50 -10.07
C ARG A 115 6.82 0.40 -9.91
N LEU A 116 6.33 0.21 -8.68
CA LEU A 116 4.90 0.10 -8.44
C LEU A 116 4.16 1.37 -8.86
N ARG A 117 3.15 1.17 -9.69
CA ARG A 117 2.17 2.18 -10.11
C ARG A 117 0.86 1.99 -9.37
N VAL A 118 0.50 0.75 -9.06
CA VAL A 118 -0.76 0.39 -8.39
C VAL A 118 -0.47 -0.45 -7.16
N LEU A 119 -0.96 0.00 -6.00
CA LEU A 119 -0.87 -0.72 -4.73
C LEU A 119 -2.25 -0.88 -4.10
N GLU A 120 -2.61 -2.10 -3.74
CA GLU A 120 -3.86 -2.42 -3.04
C GLU A 120 -3.56 -3.14 -1.74
N LEU A 121 -3.94 -2.56 -0.60
CA LEU A 121 -3.76 -3.09 0.75
C LEU A 121 -5.12 -3.34 1.38
N ARG A 122 -5.47 -4.60 1.64
CA ARG A 122 -6.74 -4.99 2.26
C ARG A 122 -6.52 -5.71 3.57
N GLY A 123 -7.03 -5.14 4.66
CA GLY A 123 -6.98 -5.75 5.99
C GLY A 123 -5.56 -5.84 6.57
N CYS A 124 -4.64 -4.98 6.14
CA CYS A 124 -3.28 -4.92 6.69
C CYS A 124 -3.22 -3.84 7.76
N ASP A 125 -2.62 -4.07 8.92
CA ASP A 125 -2.59 -3.06 9.99
C ASP A 125 -1.46 -2.05 9.81
N LEU A 126 -1.77 -0.93 9.15
CA LEU A 126 -0.84 0.20 9.01
C LEU A 126 -0.83 1.12 10.25
N SER A 127 -1.69 0.89 11.22
CA SER A 127 -1.82 1.72 12.43
C SER A 127 -0.70 1.37 13.42
N THR A 128 -0.48 0.09 13.69
CA THR A 128 0.58 -0.36 14.60
C THR A 128 1.95 -0.31 13.92
N SER A 129 2.07 -0.86 12.72
CA SER A 129 3.34 -0.98 11.99
C SER A 129 3.31 -0.23 10.66
N ALA A 130 4.24 0.71 10.46
CA ALA A 130 4.36 1.41 9.19
C ALA A 130 4.84 0.46 8.08
N ALA A 131 4.29 0.57 6.87
CA ALA A 131 4.78 -0.16 5.71
C ALA A 131 6.14 0.40 5.29
N ARG A 132 7.21 -0.39 5.48
CA ARG A 132 8.58 -0.02 5.08
C ARG A 132 8.65 0.14 3.57
N GLY A 133 9.32 1.20 3.09
CA GLY A 133 9.43 1.51 1.67
C GLY A 133 8.18 2.13 1.02
N LEU A 134 7.05 2.28 1.73
CA LEU A 134 5.85 2.88 1.14
C LEU A 134 6.08 4.32 0.66
N LEU A 135 6.72 5.15 1.49
CA LEU A 135 7.00 6.55 1.16
C LEU A 135 8.02 6.70 0.02
N GLU A 136 8.85 5.68 -0.21
CA GLU A 136 9.79 5.66 -1.33
C GLU A 136 9.05 5.57 -2.66
N LEU A 137 7.89 4.91 -2.71
CA LEU A 137 7.06 4.75 -3.92
C LEU A 137 6.41 6.06 -4.40
N ARG A 138 6.56 7.18 -3.69
CA ARG A 138 5.93 8.47 -4.05
C ARG A 138 6.21 8.97 -5.46
N HIS A 139 7.33 8.54 -6.05
CA HIS A 139 7.78 8.95 -7.38
C HIS A 139 7.27 8.05 -8.50
N THR A 140 6.67 6.90 -8.18
CA THR A 140 6.16 5.91 -9.14
C THR A 140 4.67 5.62 -8.97
N LEU A 141 4.15 5.68 -7.74
CA LEU A 141 2.79 5.27 -7.43
C LEU A 141 1.75 6.25 -8.00
N GLU A 142 0.81 5.71 -8.76
CA GLU A 142 -0.28 6.44 -9.41
C GLU A 142 -1.62 6.14 -8.75
N LYS A 143 -1.79 4.93 -8.21
CA LYS A 143 -3.02 4.45 -7.61
C LYS A 143 -2.75 3.70 -6.32
N ILE A 144 -3.45 4.09 -5.26
CA ILE A 144 -3.46 3.35 -3.99
C ILE A 144 -4.90 3.03 -3.55
N ILE A 145 -5.10 1.80 -3.10
CA ILE A 145 -6.34 1.34 -2.49
C ILE A 145 -5.99 0.79 -1.10
N CYS A 146 -6.54 1.37 -0.04
CA CYS A 146 -6.35 0.93 1.33
C CYS A 146 -7.71 0.61 1.96
N HIS A 147 -8.13 -0.65 1.98
CA HIS A 147 -9.42 -1.07 2.50
C HIS A 147 -9.30 -1.74 3.88
N ASN A 148 -9.95 -1.18 4.91
CA ASN A 148 -9.86 -1.64 6.30
C ASN A 148 -8.40 -1.86 6.76
N SER A 149 -7.49 -0.95 6.40
CA SER A 149 -6.06 -1.07 6.66
C SER A 149 -5.47 0.05 7.52
N THR A 150 -6.20 1.16 7.72
CA THR A 150 -5.71 2.28 8.54
C THR A 150 -6.83 2.99 9.31
N ASP A 151 -6.46 3.71 10.35
CA ASP A 151 -7.29 4.61 11.16
C ASP A 151 -6.91 6.10 10.99
N ALA A 152 -5.77 6.39 10.35
CA ALA A 152 -5.37 7.74 9.93
C ALA A 152 -4.76 7.73 8.51
N LEU A 153 -5.00 8.79 7.73
CA LEU A 153 -4.44 8.92 6.39
C LEU A 153 -2.92 9.15 6.45
N ARG A 154 -2.46 9.80 7.53
CA ARG A 154 -1.04 10.01 7.82
C ARG A 154 -0.22 8.72 7.79
N HIS A 155 -0.78 7.57 8.19
CA HIS A 155 -0.09 6.28 8.15
C HIS A 155 0.31 5.81 6.75
N VAL A 156 -0.35 6.34 5.71
CA VAL A 156 -0.11 6.00 4.32
C VAL A 156 0.75 7.06 3.64
N PHE A 157 0.46 8.34 3.88
CA PHE A 157 1.02 9.43 3.06
C PHE A 157 2.21 10.17 3.66
N ALA A 158 2.46 10.04 4.96
CA ALA A 158 3.52 10.78 5.63
C ALA A 158 4.34 9.92 6.59
N SER A 159 5.51 10.45 6.96
CA SER A 159 6.27 9.88 8.06
C SER A 159 5.54 10.13 9.38
N ARG A 160 5.64 9.17 10.30
CA ARG A 160 5.07 9.30 11.66
C ARG A 160 5.82 10.33 12.51
N ILE A 161 7.08 10.60 12.17
CA ILE A 161 8.01 11.40 13.00
C ILE A 161 8.16 12.82 12.42
N ALA A 162 8.14 12.97 11.10
CA ALA A 162 8.32 14.28 10.46
C ALA A 162 7.04 15.11 10.45
N GLU A 163 7.20 16.43 10.48
CA GLU A 163 6.12 17.36 10.20
C GLU A 163 5.64 17.23 8.75
N ILE A 164 4.35 17.54 8.50
CA ILE A 164 3.77 17.48 7.16
C ILE A 164 4.41 18.51 6.24
N ARG A 165 4.86 19.66 6.77
CA ARG A 165 5.47 20.74 5.98
C ARG A 165 6.78 20.34 5.31
N ASP A 166 7.55 19.49 5.98
CA ASP A 166 8.83 18.96 5.49
C ASP A 166 8.66 17.63 4.74
N SER A 167 7.41 17.11 4.69
CA SER A 167 7.13 15.85 4.04
C SER A 167 7.04 16.02 2.52
N PRO A 168 7.55 15.04 1.76
CA PRO A 168 7.57 15.10 0.31
C PRO A 168 6.17 14.87 -0.28
N ASN A 169 5.88 15.55 -1.39
CA ASN A 169 4.60 15.42 -2.09
C ASN A 169 4.50 14.15 -2.95
N TRP A 170 3.28 13.64 -3.08
CA TRP A 170 2.87 12.56 -3.98
C TRP A 170 2.47 13.11 -5.35
N ASN A 171 3.47 13.44 -6.17
CA ASN A 171 3.26 14.13 -7.44
C ASN A 171 2.67 13.26 -8.56
N ARG A 172 2.65 11.94 -8.40
CA ARG A 172 2.09 11.00 -9.39
C ARG A 172 0.78 10.35 -8.94
N LEU A 173 0.44 10.45 -7.66
CA LEU A 173 -0.70 9.76 -7.09
C LEU A 173 -1.99 10.47 -7.52
N SER A 174 -2.69 9.89 -8.49
CA SER A 174 -3.91 10.43 -9.09
C SER A 174 -5.18 9.80 -8.52
N PHE A 175 -5.07 8.56 -8.01
CA PHE A 175 -6.20 7.81 -7.47
C PHE A 175 -5.90 7.31 -6.06
N VAL A 176 -6.71 7.76 -5.09
CA VAL A 176 -6.66 7.32 -3.71
C VAL A 176 -8.04 6.79 -3.31
N SER A 177 -8.10 5.56 -2.84
CA SER A 177 -9.32 4.96 -2.29
C SER A 177 -9.00 4.35 -0.93
N CYS A 178 -9.56 4.91 0.13
CA CYS A 178 -9.43 4.45 1.50
C CYS A 178 -10.81 4.09 2.13
N PRO A 179 -11.63 3.22 1.50
CA PRO A 179 -12.95 2.90 1.99
C PRO A 179 -12.92 1.92 3.16
N CYS A 180 -14.02 1.88 3.92
CA CYS A 180 -14.21 0.93 5.03
C CYS A 180 -13.07 0.97 6.06
N ASN A 181 -12.49 2.15 6.26
CA ASN A 181 -11.53 2.38 7.33
C ASN A 181 -12.26 2.94 8.56
N ARG A 182 -11.50 3.32 9.57
CA ARG A 182 -12.04 3.94 10.81
C ARG A 182 -11.61 5.40 10.91
N LEU A 183 -11.45 6.07 9.76
CA LEU A 183 -10.99 7.46 9.71
C LEU A 183 -12.03 8.36 10.37
N VAL A 184 -11.60 9.10 11.40
CA VAL A 184 -12.45 10.08 12.10
C VAL A 184 -12.24 11.49 11.53
N LEU A 185 -11.07 11.73 10.93
CA LEU A 185 -10.65 13.02 10.45
C LEU A 185 -9.93 12.92 9.10
N MET A 186 -10.10 13.96 8.29
CA MET A 186 -9.26 14.25 7.13
C MET A 186 -8.03 15.00 7.63
N ASP A 187 -6.93 14.30 7.92
CA ASP A 187 -5.71 14.92 8.47
C ASP A 187 -4.92 15.73 7.44
N GLU A 188 -3.92 16.46 7.92
CA GLU A 188 -3.03 17.31 7.12
C GLU A 188 -2.24 16.54 6.07
N SER A 189 -2.12 15.20 6.14
CA SER A 189 -1.37 14.44 5.14
C SER A 189 -2.00 14.49 3.75
N LEU A 190 -3.29 14.82 3.64
CA LEU A 190 -3.94 15.14 2.36
C LEU A 190 -3.28 16.32 1.65
N GLN A 191 -2.60 17.22 2.38
CA GLN A 191 -1.87 18.33 1.79
C GLN A 191 -0.69 17.87 0.91
N LEU A 192 -0.25 16.62 1.08
CA LEU A 192 0.82 16.00 0.31
C LEU A 192 0.34 15.40 -1.02
N LEU A 193 -0.94 15.56 -1.37
CA LEU A 193 -1.56 14.92 -2.55
C LEU A 193 -1.93 15.93 -3.65
N PRO A 194 -1.00 16.76 -4.17
CA PRO A 194 -1.36 17.81 -5.12
C PRO A 194 -1.81 17.29 -6.50
N ALA A 195 -1.50 16.02 -6.80
CA ALA A 195 -1.84 15.39 -8.08
C ALA A 195 -3.14 14.56 -8.03
N VAL A 196 -3.79 14.42 -6.87
CA VAL A 196 -4.96 13.54 -6.72
C VAL A 196 -6.13 14.06 -7.52
N GLU A 197 -6.72 13.19 -8.34
CA GLU A 197 -7.92 13.48 -9.14
C GLU A 197 -9.16 12.78 -8.58
N THR A 198 -8.98 11.59 -8.00
CA THR A 198 -10.04 10.81 -7.36
C THR A 198 -9.66 10.46 -5.94
N LEU A 199 -10.50 10.86 -4.98
CA LEU A 199 -10.36 10.57 -3.56
C LEU A 199 -11.65 9.91 -3.04
N ASP A 200 -11.58 8.63 -2.73
CA ASP A 200 -12.68 7.88 -2.11
C ASP A 200 -12.35 7.62 -0.63
N LEU A 201 -13.09 8.28 0.26
CA LEU A 201 -13.05 8.07 1.71
C LEU A 201 -14.41 7.57 2.24
N SER A 202 -15.15 6.83 1.42
CA SER A 202 -16.46 6.30 1.78
C SER A 202 -16.38 5.28 2.94
N ARG A 203 -17.49 5.07 3.65
CA ARG A 203 -17.61 4.10 4.75
C ARG A 203 -16.56 4.30 5.83
N ASN A 204 -16.37 5.55 6.23
CA ASN A 204 -15.51 5.97 7.34
C ASN A 204 -16.37 6.61 8.44
N LYS A 205 -15.73 7.28 9.42
CA LYS A 205 -16.38 7.98 10.53
C LYS A 205 -16.11 9.48 10.49
N LEU A 206 -15.92 10.04 9.30
CA LEU A 206 -15.60 11.46 9.12
C LEU A 206 -16.79 12.32 9.54
N GLU A 207 -16.52 13.34 10.37
CA GLU A 207 -17.55 14.27 10.84
C GLU A 207 -17.54 15.62 10.10
N LYS A 208 -16.40 15.98 9.52
CA LYS A 208 -16.16 17.22 8.77
C LYS A 208 -15.28 16.98 7.55
N VAL A 209 -15.43 17.85 6.55
CA VAL A 209 -14.52 17.94 5.40
C VAL A 209 -13.43 18.97 5.70
N ASP A 210 -12.16 18.60 5.51
CA ASP A 210 -11.01 19.45 5.83
C ASP A 210 -9.76 19.06 5.00
N ASN A 211 -8.71 19.90 5.03
CA ASN A 211 -7.39 19.62 4.47
C ASN A 211 -7.30 19.35 2.95
N LEU A 212 -8.29 19.79 2.18
CA LEU A 212 -8.33 19.62 0.72
C LEU A 212 -7.66 20.76 -0.08
N ARG A 213 -7.16 21.81 0.59
CA ARG A 213 -6.59 23.01 -0.05
C ARG A 213 -5.52 22.75 -1.11
N LYS A 214 -4.69 21.73 -0.89
CA LYS A 214 -3.59 21.38 -1.81
C LYS A 214 -3.99 20.35 -2.86
N CYS A 215 -5.16 19.70 -2.73
CA CYS A 215 -5.70 18.75 -3.70
C CYS A 215 -6.28 19.49 -4.93
N THR A 216 -5.46 20.30 -5.60
CA THR A 216 -5.90 21.25 -6.63
C THR A 216 -6.42 20.58 -7.91
N LYS A 217 -6.08 19.30 -8.13
CA LYS A 217 -6.54 18.51 -9.28
C LYS A 217 -7.76 17.62 -8.96
N LEU A 218 -8.32 17.71 -7.76
CA LEU A 218 -9.38 16.82 -7.32
C LEU A 218 -10.67 17.05 -8.14
N LYS A 219 -11.10 16.01 -8.85
CA LYS A 219 -12.32 16.00 -9.69
C LYS A 219 -13.44 15.20 -9.05
N HIS A 220 -13.09 14.09 -8.38
CA HIS A 220 -14.04 13.15 -7.81
C HIS A 220 -13.75 12.93 -6.32
N LEU A 221 -14.73 13.23 -5.47
CA LEU A 221 -14.65 13.03 -4.02
C LEU A 221 -15.84 12.19 -3.55
N ASP A 222 -15.55 11.00 -3.02
CA ASP A 222 -16.58 10.14 -2.40
C ASP A 222 -16.42 10.14 -0.89
N LEU A 223 -17.46 10.63 -0.20
CA LEU A 223 -17.58 10.65 1.25
C LEU A 223 -18.84 9.89 1.72
N GLY A 224 -19.40 9.00 0.88
CA GLY A 224 -20.59 8.24 1.23
C GLY A 224 -20.43 7.41 2.49
N PHE A 225 -21.51 7.21 3.26
CA PHE A 225 -21.50 6.43 4.49
C PHE A 225 -20.50 6.93 5.55
N ASN A 226 -20.43 8.25 5.74
CA ASN A 226 -19.72 8.91 6.83
C ASN A 226 -20.69 9.51 7.86
N HIS A 227 -20.18 10.23 8.86
CA HIS A 227 -20.95 10.91 9.91
C HIS A 227 -20.91 12.44 9.76
N LEU A 228 -20.85 12.93 8.52
CA LEU A 228 -20.72 14.36 8.23
C LEU A 228 -21.89 15.15 8.82
N ARG A 229 -21.59 16.07 9.74
CA ARG A 229 -22.58 16.98 10.35
C ARG A 229 -22.49 18.37 9.76
N THR A 230 -21.30 18.76 9.33
CA THR A 230 -21.01 20.05 8.73
C THR A 230 -20.23 19.83 7.44
N VAL A 231 -20.74 20.42 6.36
CA VAL A 231 -19.98 20.59 5.13
C VAL A 231 -19.56 22.06 5.14
N THR A 232 -18.28 22.32 5.41
CA THR A 232 -17.72 23.64 5.15
C THR A 232 -17.89 23.93 3.66
N PRO A 233 -18.26 25.16 3.25
CA PRO A 233 -18.40 25.48 1.84
C PRO A 233 -17.14 25.06 1.08
N PHE A 234 -17.29 24.34 -0.03
CA PHE A 234 -16.18 23.90 -0.90
C PHE A 234 -15.48 25.06 -1.64
N SER A 235 -15.54 26.29 -1.11
CA SER A 235 -14.97 27.50 -1.70
C SER A 235 -13.46 27.38 -1.96
N GLU A 236 -12.79 26.41 -1.33
CA GLU A 236 -11.37 26.13 -1.49
C GLU A 236 -11.05 25.18 -2.68
N VAL A 237 -12.03 24.43 -3.22
CA VAL A 237 -11.81 23.43 -4.27
C VAL A 237 -12.63 23.76 -5.51
N ARG A 238 -12.13 24.71 -6.30
CA ARG A 238 -12.82 25.28 -7.49
C ARG A 238 -13.12 24.31 -8.64
N ILE A 239 -12.63 23.06 -8.61
CA ILE A 239 -12.62 22.15 -9.77
C ILE A 239 -13.31 20.79 -9.47
N LEU A 240 -14.03 20.67 -8.35
CA LEU A 240 -14.80 19.45 -8.05
C LEU A 240 -15.92 19.24 -9.07
N HIS A 241 -15.83 18.15 -9.85
CA HIS A 241 -16.86 17.76 -10.81
C HIS A 241 -17.93 16.87 -10.18
N THR A 242 -17.55 16.00 -9.25
CA THR A 242 -18.48 15.06 -8.63
C THR A 242 -18.17 14.88 -7.15
N VAL A 243 -19.17 15.16 -6.31
CA VAL A 243 -19.13 14.91 -4.87
C VAL A 243 -20.24 13.93 -4.53
N SER A 244 -19.88 12.74 -4.03
CA SER A 244 -20.83 11.74 -3.52
C SER A 244 -20.87 11.83 -1.99
N ILE A 245 -21.97 12.36 -1.44
CA ILE A 245 -22.24 12.36 0.00
C ILE A 245 -23.46 11.47 0.24
N GLY A 246 -23.19 10.20 0.50
CA GLY A 246 -24.22 9.24 0.93
C GLY A 246 -24.64 9.47 2.37
N VAL A 247 -25.50 10.46 2.65
CA VAL A 247 -26.28 10.55 3.89
C VAL A 247 -27.67 11.15 3.62
N LYS A 248 -28.70 10.61 4.28
CA LYS A 248 -30.07 11.17 4.43
C LYS A 248 -30.09 12.51 5.21
N VAL A 249 -29.28 13.50 4.82
CA VAL A 249 -29.28 14.80 5.49
C VAL A 249 -29.96 15.82 4.58
N HIS A 250 -31.01 16.43 5.11
CA HIS A 250 -31.56 17.68 4.60
C HIS A 250 -30.45 18.75 4.65
N VAL A 251 -29.64 18.87 3.61
CA VAL A 251 -28.78 20.04 3.42
C VAL A 251 -29.06 20.60 2.04
N ILE A 252 -29.64 21.78 2.09
CA ILE A 252 -29.86 22.74 1.01
C ILE A 252 -28.58 22.81 0.17
N CYS A 253 -28.69 22.38 -1.08
CA CYS A 253 -27.68 22.64 -2.09
C CYS A 253 -27.48 24.15 -2.21
N LEU A 254 -26.27 24.62 -1.93
CA LEU A 254 -25.69 25.74 -2.66
C LEU A 254 -24.43 25.20 -3.32
N LEU A 255 -24.65 24.67 -4.52
CA LEU A 255 -23.66 24.65 -5.60
C LEU A 255 -23.26 26.09 -5.92
#